data_AF-A0A7X9IB55-F1
#
_entry.id   AF-A0A7X9IB55-F1
#
_cell.length_a   1.000
_cell.length_b   1.000
_cell.length_c   1.000
_cell.angle_alpha   90.00
_cell.angle_beta   90.00
_cell.angle_gamma   90.00
#
_symmetry.space_group_name_H-M   'P 1'
#
loop_
_entity.id
_entity.type
_entity.pdbx_description
1 polymer ?
#
loop_
_entity_poly.entity_id
_entity_poly.type
_entity_poly.pdbx_seq_one_letter_code
_entity_poly.pdbx_strand_id
1 'polypeptide(L)'
;MQRRDFIRISSAAGVLGLTGSKFHASGNPLLSGGGFDLHPFIKEHPEAVFINLTSVKEKTDAKPIYDAAYKLATEMFVKTSGGKGYSNTTKITCKPNWTCSTGSKKDPEASLGITTDLNFIEGYLNGVKVKGPQDFFLRECACTFQWKTNGYSAMAERNKFDLTDLSSKNYWDLGDKIIFKTVDGVVFREVGFMAPMTADDTFLINIAKFKAHQMGITGAIKNLQGITGRTFHSYCGGSVDIFKTYDKRYHRFFQPDYLSRIAELHKKHADAGFPRWNEKMDKPPFDGGFWMEQWAQRMCDSYSITPTGINIVEGIYGRDGDGFHGGPHNGRAMDFMSNNIIFGKDAFRVDIITHWLAGHEPGNFGLFHIGIERGLSNVLDPFDIPVYLWTDGKARKVKLDSLKRTPLLTYYLRRNTNGMNEPRYHMVDEPFDYKAWKSGKIARAEQPSIRAIGTDSAENVVMEVSVPEKGDVYVDVLNARGEVVWRMHADDLEPGVHQVVWDGFSQPGLYNMYVKGMGWDAEREMVIYT
;
A
#
# COMPACT_ATOMS: atom_id res chain seq x y z
N MET A 1 -23.49 26.70 28.23
CA MET A 1 -23.18 25.92 29.44
C MET A 1 -21.66 25.98 29.63
N GLN A 2 -21.13 26.39 30.79
CA GLN A 2 -19.68 26.57 30.92
C GLN A 2 -18.98 25.19 31.07
N ARG A 3 -17.74 25.07 30.56
CA ARG A 3 -16.93 23.83 30.56
C ARG A 3 -16.79 23.18 31.95
N ARG A 4 -16.96 23.96 33.02
CA ARG A 4 -16.94 23.52 34.43
C ARG A 4 -18.24 22.88 34.91
N ASP A 5 -19.37 23.23 34.33
CA ASP A 5 -20.69 22.70 34.74
C ASP A 5 -20.90 21.28 34.22
N PHE A 6 -20.35 20.95 33.05
CA PHE A 6 -20.42 19.62 32.46
C PHE A 6 -19.67 18.56 33.28
N ILE A 7 -18.47 18.88 33.77
CA ILE A 7 -17.65 17.98 34.61
C ILE A 7 -18.37 17.61 35.92
N ARG A 8 -19.19 18.52 36.47
CA ARG A 8 -19.99 18.27 37.68
C ARG A 8 -21.18 17.34 37.42
N ILE A 9 -21.77 17.39 36.22
CA ILE A 9 -22.87 16.48 35.85
C ILE A 9 -22.33 15.07 35.57
N SER A 10 -21.15 14.95 34.93
CA SER A 10 -20.50 13.66 34.67
C SER A 10 -20.06 12.92 35.94
N SER A 11 -19.74 13.64 37.02
CA SER A 11 -19.36 13.05 38.31
C SER A 11 -20.56 12.66 39.17
N ALA A 12 -21.73 13.27 38.96
CA ALA A 12 -22.97 12.91 39.67
C ALA A 12 -23.72 11.73 39.01
N ALA A 13 -23.60 11.55 37.69
CA ALA A 13 -24.20 10.42 36.98
C ALA A 13 -23.46 9.08 37.20
N GLY A 14 -22.26 9.10 37.79
CA GLY A 14 -21.42 7.91 37.99
C GLY A 14 -21.79 7.00 39.18
N VAL A 15 -22.85 7.31 39.95
CA VAL A 15 -23.21 6.55 41.17
C VAL A 15 -24.52 5.76 41.05
N LEU A 16 -25.34 5.97 40.00
CA LEU A 16 -26.63 5.27 39.86
C LEU A 16 -26.84 4.77 38.43
N GLY A 17 -26.41 3.54 38.15
CA GLY A 17 -26.80 2.83 36.91
C GLY A 17 -25.73 1.92 36.30
N LEU A 18 -25.16 0.99 37.06
CA LEU A 18 -24.33 -0.09 36.51
C LEU A 18 -25.21 -1.24 36.03
N THR A 19 -25.60 -1.26 34.75
CA THR A 19 -25.72 -2.50 33.94
C THR A 19 -25.61 -2.18 32.44
N GLY A 20 -24.50 -2.60 31.82
CA GLY A 20 -24.45 -2.97 30.40
C GLY A 20 -24.35 -1.86 29.33
N SER A 21 -23.15 -1.26 29.16
CA SER A 21 -22.54 -0.92 27.86
C SER A 21 -21.13 -0.39 28.10
N LYS A 22 -20.12 -1.02 27.50
CA LYS A 22 -18.71 -0.58 27.62
C LYS A 22 -18.53 0.71 26.82
N PHE A 23 -18.57 1.85 27.49
CA PHE A 23 -18.18 3.13 26.89
C PHE A 23 -16.67 3.09 26.55
N HIS A 24 -16.33 3.23 25.28
CA HIS A 24 -14.97 3.54 24.86
C HIS A 24 -14.68 5.00 25.19
N ALA A 25 -14.22 5.25 26.42
CA ALA A 25 -13.68 6.55 26.81
C ALA A 25 -12.31 6.73 26.14
N SER A 26 -12.16 7.78 25.33
CA SER A 26 -10.86 8.20 24.82
C SER A 26 -10.49 9.54 25.46
N GLY A 27 -9.41 9.56 26.24
CA GLY A 27 -8.80 10.80 26.72
C GLY A 27 -8.28 10.71 28.15
N ASN A 28 -6.97 10.57 28.31
CA ASN A 28 -6.26 10.99 29.51
C ASN A 28 -5.41 12.21 29.12
N PRO A 29 -5.64 13.41 29.66
CA PRO A 29 -5.00 14.63 29.17
C PRO A 29 -3.79 14.96 30.04
N LEU A 30 -2.69 14.21 29.95
CA LEU A 30 -1.42 14.57 30.59
C LEU A 30 -0.27 13.84 29.88
N LEU A 31 0.21 14.44 28.78
CA LEU A 31 1.48 14.29 28.05
C LEU A 31 1.25 14.71 26.57
N SER A 32 1.00 16.00 26.31
CA SER A 32 0.61 16.45 24.96
C SER A 32 1.82 16.77 24.06
N GLY A 33 2.49 15.74 23.56
CA GLY A 33 3.23 15.85 22.29
C GLY A 33 2.24 15.82 21.13
N GLY A 34 2.48 16.64 20.10
CA GLY A 34 1.73 16.54 18.83
C GLY A 34 2.10 15.26 18.08
N GLY A 35 1.15 14.70 17.36
CA GLY A 35 1.34 13.50 16.55
C GLY A 35 0.66 13.57 15.19
N PHE A 36 0.79 12.48 14.46
CA PHE A 36 0.10 12.25 13.20
C PHE A 36 -0.38 10.79 13.11
N ASP A 37 -1.34 10.54 12.23
CA ASP A 37 -1.75 9.18 11.87
C ASP A 37 -2.31 9.16 10.45
N LEU A 38 -2.64 7.98 9.95
CA LEU A 38 -3.47 7.84 8.76
C LEU A 38 -4.91 8.26 9.05
N HIS A 39 -5.61 8.69 8.01
CA HIS A 39 -7.04 8.96 8.05
C HIS A 39 -7.77 7.76 8.69
N PRO A 40 -8.70 7.99 9.63
CA PRO A 40 -9.30 6.92 10.44
C PRO A 40 -9.86 5.76 9.61
N PHE A 41 -10.53 6.06 8.50
CA PHE A 41 -11.06 5.03 7.62
C PHE A 41 -9.96 4.18 6.94
N ILE A 42 -8.85 4.78 6.52
CA ILE A 42 -7.70 4.02 5.96
C ILE A 42 -7.07 3.16 7.07
N LYS A 43 -6.96 3.70 8.29
CA LYS A 43 -6.35 3.03 9.43
C LYS A 43 -7.11 1.78 9.85
N GLU A 44 -8.43 1.90 9.98
CA GLU A 44 -9.33 0.85 10.47
C GLU A 44 -9.62 -0.23 9.42
N HIS A 45 -9.36 0.03 8.13
CA HIS A 45 -9.59 -0.88 7.02
C HIS A 45 -8.30 -1.36 6.34
N PRO A 46 -7.42 -2.13 7.02
CA PRO A 46 -6.22 -2.67 6.41
C PRO A 46 -6.51 -3.65 5.25
N GLU A 47 -7.72 -4.21 5.21
CA GLU A 47 -8.19 -5.12 4.15
C GLU A 47 -8.63 -4.40 2.87
N ALA A 48 -8.78 -3.08 2.89
CA ALA A 48 -9.29 -2.30 1.77
C ALA A 48 -8.17 -1.75 0.87
N VAL A 49 -8.54 -1.51 -0.39
CA VAL A 49 -7.72 -0.77 -1.36
C VAL A 49 -8.48 0.46 -1.80
N PHE A 50 -7.76 1.56 -1.89
CA PHE A 50 -8.27 2.88 -2.25
C PHE A 50 -7.67 3.32 -3.59
N ILE A 51 -8.49 3.97 -4.39
CA ILE A 51 -8.12 4.47 -5.72
C ILE A 51 -8.41 5.97 -5.75
N ASN A 52 -7.37 6.78 -5.87
CA ASN A 52 -7.51 8.20 -6.16
C ASN A 52 -7.32 8.42 -7.66
N LEU A 53 -8.37 8.92 -8.32
CA LEU A 53 -8.32 9.29 -9.73
C LEU A 53 -7.77 10.70 -9.88
N THR A 54 -6.81 10.87 -10.78
CA THR A 54 -6.26 12.20 -11.10
C THR A 54 -6.76 12.69 -12.45
N SER A 55 -6.50 13.95 -12.75
CA SER A 55 -6.82 14.58 -14.05
C SER A 55 -5.58 15.19 -14.70
N VAL A 56 -4.39 14.64 -14.41
CA VAL A 56 -3.13 15.07 -15.04
C VAL A 56 -3.22 14.75 -16.53
N LYS A 57 -2.87 15.71 -17.37
CA LYS A 57 -3.04 15.59 -18.82
C LYS A 57 -1.85 14.91 -19.46
N GLU A 58 -0.65 15.29 -19.03
CA GLU A 58 0.60 14.78 -19.60
C GLU A 58 1.58 14.36 -18.49
N LYS A 59 2.40 13.35 -18.76
CA LYS A 59 3.42 12.86 -17.82
C LYS A 59 4.51 13.89 -17.48
N THR A 60 4.58 14.98 -18.24
CA THR A 60 5.51 16.10 -18.09
C THR A 60 4.93 17.25 -17.24
N ASP A 61 3.65 17.19 -16.87
CA ASP A 61 2.95 18.22 -16.10
C ASP A 61 3.38 18.22 -14.62
N ALA A 62 4.59 18.74 -14.36
CA ALA A 62 5.22 18.69 -13.04
C ALA A 62 4.34 19.25 -11.91
N LYS A 63 3.71 20.42 -12.13
CA LYS A 63 2.87 21.06 -11.11
C LYS A 63 1.58 20.27 -10.84
N PRO A 64 0.76 19.89 -11.84
CA PRO A 64 -0.38 19.01 -11.62
C PRO A 64 -0.04 17.68 -10.92
N ILE A 65 1.09 17.05 -11.26
CA ILE A 65 1.56 15.83 -10.60
C ILE A 65 1.86 16.10 -9.11
N TYR A 66 2.61 17.17 -8.82
CA TYR A 66 2.91 17.61 -7.46
C TYR A 66 1.63 17.89 -6.67
N ASP A 67 0.73 18.70 -7.22
CA ASP A 67 -0.50 19.14 -6.54
C ASP A 67 -1.40 17.95 -6.22
N ALA A 68 -1.54 16.99 -7.14
CA ALA A 68 -2.32 15.76 -6.92
C ALA A 68 -1.74 14.94 -5.77
N ALA A 69 -0.42 14.74 -5.75
CA ALA A 69 0.27 14.00 -4.71
C ALA A 69 0.19 14.69 -3.34
N TYR A 70 0.38 16.01 -3.33
CA TYR A 70 0.30 16.84 -2.14
C TYR A 70 -1.11 16.79 -1.53
N LYS A 71 -2.13 17.02 -2.35
CA LYS A 71 -3.54 16.96 -1.93
C LYS A 71 -3.86 15.60 -1.33
N LEU A 72 -3.52 14.51 -2.04
CA LEU A 72 -3.74 13.15 -1.56
C LEU A 72 -3.08 12.90 -0.19
N ALA A 73 -1.80 13.25 -0.03
CA ALA A 73 -1.11 13.09 1.25
C ALA A 73 -1.77 13.90 2.38
N THR A 74 -2.23 15.13 2.10
CA THR A 74 -2.90 15.96 3.10
C THR A 74 -4.28 15.45 3.51
N GLU A 75 -4.94 14.63 2.68
CA GLU A 75 -6.20 13.96 3.00
C GLU A 75 -5.94 12.64 3.75
N MET A 76 -4.91 11.91 3.35
CA MET A 76 -4.56 10.60 3.92
C MET A 76 -3.93 10.69 5.31
N PHE A 77 -3.29 11.81 5.66
CA PHE A 77 -2.64 11.99 6.96
C PHE A 77 -3.36 13.05 7.79
N VAL A 78 -3.62 12.73 9.05
CA VAL A 78 -4.31 13.59 10.02
C VAL A 78 -3.40 13.94 11.17
N LYS A 79 -3.64 15.10 11.79
CA LYS A 79 -2.97 15.51 13.02
C LYS A 79 -3.61 14.79 14.19
N THR A 80 -2.81 14.37 15.16
CA THR A 80 -3.29 13.75 16.39
C THR A 80 -2.71 14.45 17.61
N SER A 81 -3.37 14.26 18.75
CA SER A 81 -2.98 14.85 20.03
C SER A 81 -3.23 13.87 21.18
N GLY A 82 -2.64 14.16 22.36
CA GLY A 82 -2.85 13.37 23.58
C GLY A 82 -2.30 11.94 23.50
N GLY A 83 -1.19 11.74 22.77
CA GLY A 83 -0.54 10.43 22.62
C GLY A 83 -1.30 9.44 21.72
N LYS A 84 -2.34 9.87 21.01
CA LYS A 84 -3.00 9.07 19.97
C LYS A 84 -2.15 9.10 18.69
N GLY A 85 -2.03 7.96 18.00
CA GLY A 85 -1.26 7.87 16.74
C GLY A 85 0.25 7.85 16.94
N TYR A 86 0.99 8.24 15.89
CA TYR A 86 2.45 8.32 15.89
C TYR A 86 2.92 9.67 16.44
N SER A 87 4.02 9.67 17.19
CA SER A 87 4.68 10.91 17.61
C SER A 87 5.20 11.67 16.40
N ASN A 88 5.20 13.02 16.43
CA ASN A 88 5.87 13.83 15.40
C ASN A 88 7.39 13.61 15.34
N THR A 89 7.99 12.95 16.33
CA THR A 89 9.39 12.50 16.31
C THR A 89 9.59 11.16 15.59
N THR A 90 8.53 10.50 15.14
CA THR A 90 8.62 9.26 14.36
C THR A 90 9.29 9.58 13.02
N LYS A 91 10.30 8.78 12.64
CA LYS A 91 11.02 8.98 11.39
C LYS A 91 10.15 8.50 10.22
N ILE A 92 9.89 9.37 9.26
CA ILE A 92 9.25 8.96 8.00
C ILE A 92 10.33 8.33 7.13
N THR A 93 10.13 7.08 6.77
CA THR A 93 10.97 6.41 5.78
C THR A 93 10.20 6.30 4.47
N CYS A 94 10.88 6.54 3.34
CA CYS A 94 10.25 6.51 2.03
C CYS A 94 11.04 5.62 1.09
N LYS A 95 10.33 4.68 0.45
CA LYS A 95 10.86 3.87 -0.65
C LYS A 95 10.17 4.24 -1.96
N PRO A 96 10.72 5.17 -2.76
CA PRO A 96 10.26 5.37 -4.14
C PRO A 96 10.69 4.19 -5.04
N ASN A 97 10.05 4.00 -6.20
CA ASN A 97 10.56 3.07 -7.22
C ASN A 97 11.59 3.77 -8.09
N TRP A 98 12.86 3.70 -7.68
CA TRP A 98 13.96 4.17 -8.51
C TRP A 98 14.73 2.97 -9.04
N THR A 99 15.13 3.07 -10.30
CA THR A 99 15.94 2.06 -10.96
C THR A 99 16.93 2.72 -11.90
N CYS A 100 17.76 1.92 -12.57
CA CYS A 100 18.66 2.39 -13.58
C CYS A 100 17.85 2.92 -14.77
N SER A 101 17.74 4.24 -14.87
CA SER A 101 17.05 4.92 -15.96
C SER A 101 18.04 5.85 -16.65
N THR A 102 18.64 5.40 -17.74
CA THR A 102 19.42 6.29 -18.58
C THR A 102 18.47 7.15 -19.41
N GLY A 103 18.29 8.41 -19.02
CA GLY A 103 17.64 9.39 -19.87
C GLY A 103 18.34 9.46 -21.22
N SER A 104 17.57 9.53 -22.30
CA SER A 104 18.14 9.79 -23.63
C SER A 104 18.29 11.29 -23.79
N LYS A 105 19.45 11.78 -24.21
CA LYS A 105 19.59 13.21 -24.58
C LYS A 105 18.67 13.61 -25.74
N LYS A 106 18.29 12.65 -26.58
CA LYS A 106 17.40 12.86 -27.73
C LYS A 106 15.92 12.75 -27.37
N ASP A 107 15.61 12.11 -26.24
CA ASP A 107 14.26 11.93 -25.73
C ASP A 107 14.31 11.88 -24.19
N PRO A 108 14.34 13.06 -23.54
CA PRO A 108 14.43 13.17 -22.09
C PRO A 108 13.23 12.51 -21.37
N GLU A 109 12.10 12.37 -22.06
CA GLU A 109 10.83 11.93 -21.49
C GLU A 109 10.60 10.42 -21.61
N ALA A 110 11.34 9.73 -22.51
CA ALA A 110 11.23 8.29 -22.73
C ALA A 110 11.41 7.44 -21.48
N SER A 111 12.09 7.97 -20.47
CA SER A 111 12.46 7.25 -19.24
C SER A 111 11.56 7.58 -18.05
N LEU A 112 10.62 8.53 -18.17
CA LEU A 112 9.80 8.97 -17.04
C LEU A 112 9.03 7.81 -16.41
N GLY A 113 8.38 6.96 -17.22
CA GLY A 113 7.62 5.80 -16.70
C GLY A 113 8.45 4.67 -16.10
N ILE A 114 9.79 4.75 -16.15
CA ILE A 114 10.68 3.76 -15.55
C ILE A 114 10.70 3.89 -14.02
N THR A 115 10.46 5.08 -13.48
CA THR A 115 10.60 5.37 -12.04
C THR A 115 9.36 6.07 -11.50
N THR A 116 9.15 6.03 -10.18
CA THR A 116 8.15 6.88 -9.53
C THR A 116 8.47 8.35 -9.82
N ASP A 117 7.47 9.11 -10.23
CA ASP A 117 7.66 10.50 -10.64
C ASP A 117 8.26 11.36 -9.52
N LEU A 118 9.27 12.16 -9.85
CA LEU A 118 9.97 13.02 -8.90
C LEU A 118 9.03 14.04 -8.24
N ASN A 119 8.13 14.64 -9.01
CA ASN A 119 7.19 15.65 -8.53
C ASN A 119 6.11 15.00 -7.66
N PHE A 120 5.75 13.74 -7.95
CA PHE A 120 4.83 12.98 -7.12
C PHE A 120 5.44 12.70 -5.73
N ILE A 121 6.67 12.21 -5.68
CA ILE A 121 7.38 11.95 -4.42
C ILE A 121 7.47 13.23 -3.61
N GLU A 122 7.88 14.33 -4.24
CA GLU A 122 8.03 15.60 -3.57
C GLU A 122 6.71 16.15 -3.02
N GLY A 123 5.66 16.18 -3.86
CA GLY A 123 4.33 16.63 -3.46
C GLY A 123 3.78 15.80 -2.31
N TYR A 124 3.87 14.47 -2.42
CA TYR A 124 3.38 13.55 -1.40
C TYR A 124 4.09 13.77 -0.05
N LEU A 125 5.43 13.75 -0.03
CA LEU A 125 6.18 13.89 1.21
C LEU A 125 6.04 15.28 1.84
N ASN A 126 5.94 16.34 1.05
CA ASN A 126 5.62 17.68 1.56
C ASN A 126 4.20 17.76 2.12
N GLY A 127 3.24 17.04 1.54
CA GLY A 127 1.89 16.90 2.10
C GLY A 127 1.87 16.16 3.44
N VAL A 128 2.73 15.15 3.63
CA VAL A 128 2.93 14.50 4.94
C VAL A 128 3.59 15.46 5.93
N LYS A 129 4.60 16.22 5.50
CA LYS A 129 5.38 17.13 6.35
C LYS A 129 4.52 18.21 7.03
N VAL A 130 3.48 18.71 6.36
CA VAL A 130 2.56 19.70 6.95
C VAL A 130 1.64 19.12 8.04
N LYS A 131 1.63 17.79 8.22
CA LYS A 131 0.87 17.10 9.27
C LYS A 131 1.64 16.93 10.57
N GLY A 132 2.93 17.20 10.60
CA GLY A 132 3.70 17.14 11.84
C GLY A 132 5.12 16.59 11.70
N PRO A 133 5.33 15.38 11.17
CA PRO A 133 6.66 14.76 11.15
C PRO A 133 7.64 15.59 10.30
N GLN A 134 8.89 15.67 10.75
CA GLN A 134 9.92 16.50 10.11
C GLN A 134 11.13 15.70 9.61
N ASP A 135 11.35 14.49 10.12
CA ASP A 135 12.52 13.67 9.79
C ASP A 135 12.16 12.65 8.69
N PHE A 136 12.62 12.93 7.46
CA PHE A 136 12.34 12.11 6.28
C PHE A 136 13.61 11.46 5.74
N PHE A 137 13.56 10.13 5.53
CA PHE A 137 14.67 9.33 5.04
C PHE A 137 14.26 8.59 3.78
N LEU A 138 14.89 8.91 2.65
CA LEU A 138 14.71 8.21 1.39
C LEU A 138 15.83 7.18 1.26
N ARG A 139 15.46 5.92 1.04
CA ARG A 139 16.41 4.83 0.82
C ARG A 139 16.06 4.07 -0.44
N GLU A 140 17.10 3.85 -1.26
CA GLU A 140 17.04 3.11 -2.51
C GLU A 140 18.41 2.49 -2.78
N CYS A 141 18.44 1.35 -3.47
CA CYS A 141 19.67 0.65 -3.82
C CYS A 141 20.10 0.79 -5.29
N ALA A 142 19.21 1.24 -6.16
CA ALA A 142 19.45 1.22 -7.60
C ALA A 142 20.18 2.48 -8.10
N CYS A 143 21.24 2.25 -8.87
CA CYS A 143 21.92 3.24 -9.72
C CYS A 143 22.19 4.60 -9.04
N THR A 144 22.80 4.57 -7.86
CA THR A 144 23.07 5.78 -7.04
C THR A 144 23.89 6.86 -7.75
N PHE A 145 24.76 6.44 -8.68
CA PHE A 145 25.51 7.35 -9.56
C PHE A 145 24.63 8.20 -10.50
N GLN A 146 23.35 7.85 -10.70
CA GLN A 146 22.40 8.59 -11.55
C GLN A 146 21.51 9.56 -10.76
N TRP A 147 21.48 9.50 -9.42
CA TRP A 147 20.54 10.28 -8.61
C TRP A 147 20.67 11.79 -8.81
N LYS A 148 21.89 12.29 -9.01
CA LYS A 148 22.13 13.71 -9.32
C LYS A 148 21.54 14.08 -10.69
N THR A 149 21.80 13.27 -11.71
CA THR A 149 21.33 13.53 -13.09
C THR A 149 19.81 13.43 -13.20
N ASN A 150 19.17 12.54 -12.43
CA ASN A 150 17.72 12.39 -12.41
C ASN A 150 17.02 13.41 -11.49
N GLY A 151 17.75 14.33 -10.87
CA GLY A 151 17.20 15.39 -10.02
C GLY A 151 16.82 14.96 -8.60
N TYR A 152 17.04 13.69 -8.24
CA TYR A 152 16.68 13.14 -6.92
C TYR A 152 17.45 13.82 -5.79
N SER A 153 18.76 14.05 -5.98
CA SER A 153 19.60 14.74 -5.00
C SER A 153 19.14 16.18 -4.77
N ALA A 154 18.82 16.91 -5.84
CA ALA A 154 18.34 18.30 -5.75
C ALA A 154 16.95 18.39 -5.09
N MET A 155 16.08 17.39 -5.32
CA MET A 155 14.79 17.29 -4.64
C MET A 155 14.95 16.99 -3.15
N ALA A 156 15.82 16.04 -2.79
CA ALA A 156 16.08 15.74 -1.39
C ALA A 156 16.68 16.95 -0.65
N GLU A 157 17.67 17.62 -1.23
CA GLU A 157 18.34 18.79 -0.64
C GLU A 157 17.37 19.94 -0.36
N ARG A 158 16.58 20.36 -1.37
CA ARG A 158 15.66 21.50 -1.20
C ARG A 158 14.55 21.25 -0.18
N ASN A 159 14.17 19.99 0.03
CA ASN A 159 13.12 19.60 0.99
C ASN A 159 13.67 19.15 2.35
N LYS A 160 14.99 19.09 2.51
CA LYS A 160 15.69 18.55 3.69
C LYS A 160 15.35 17.08 3.97
N PHE A 161 15.25 16.28 2.91
CA PHE A 161 15.12 14.84 3.03
C PHE A 161 16.52 14.20 3.09
N ASP A 162 16.74 13.26 4.00
CA ASP A 162 17.96 12.46 4.02
C ASP A 162 17.91 11.46 2.86
N LEU A 163 18.66 11.75 1.80
CA LEU A 163 18.98 10.81 0.74
C LEU A 163 20.47 10.48 0.80
N THR A 164 20.78 9.28 1.29
CA THR A 164 22.15 8.79 1.44
C THR A 164 22.33 7.46 0.71
N ASP A 165 23.40 7.33 -0.08
CA ASP A 165 23.78 6.04 -0.66
C ASP A 165 24.42 5.14 0.41
N LEU A 166 23.64 4.17 0.88
CA LEU A 166 24.08 3.11 1.78
C LEU A 166 24.22 1.76 1.06
N SER A 167 23.87 1.72 -0.23
CA SER A 167 23.76 0.50 -1.03
C SER A 167 25.02 0.19 -1.85
N SER A 168 25.90 1.16 -2.04
CA SER A 168 27.21 0.96 -2.69
C SER A 168 28.26 0.38 -1.74
N LYS A 169 28.02 0.42 -0.42
CA LYS A 169 28.94 -0.06 0.61
C LYS A 169 28.54 -1.44 1.11
N ASN A 170 29.52 -2.26 1.47
CA ASN A 170 29.22 -3.54 2.09
C ASN A 170 28.76 -3.36 3.54
N TYR A 171 28.06 -4.36 4.08
CA TYR A 171 27.48 -4.24 5.43
C TYR A 171 28.52 -3.97 6.53
N TRP A 172 29.74 -4.52 6.41
CA TRP A 172 30.82 -4.30 7.37
C TRP A 172 31.40 -2.89 7.34
N ASP A 173 31.10 -2.10 6.29
CA ASP A 173 31.52 -0.70 6.14
C ASP A 173 30.42 0.28 6.60
N LEU A 174 29.24 -0.21 6.99
CA LEU A 174 28.07 0.62 7.30
C LEU A 174 27.88 0.92 8.78
N GLY A 175 28.45 0.13 9.69
CA GLY A 175 28.28 0.34 11.14
C GLY A 175 26.80 0.33 11.54
N ASP A 176 26.35 1.40 12.20
CA ASP A 176 24.97 1.62 12.62
C ASP A 176 23.98 1.97 11.49
N LYS A 177 24.49 2.17 10.26
CA LYS A 177 23.68 2.52 9.09
C LYS A 177 23.05 1.30 8.39
N ILE A 178 23.17 0.12 8.98
CA ILE A 178 22.49 -1.11 8.56
C ILE A 178 21.81 -1.77 9.76
N ILE A 179 20.54 -2.14 9.58
CA ILE A 179 19.72 -2.78 10.60
C ILE A 179 19.51 -4.23 10.15
N PHE A 180 19.96 -5.18 10.96
CA PHE A 180 19.72 -6.59 10.71
C PHE A 180 18.44 -7.04 11.41
N LYS A 181 17.62 -7.80 10.69
CA LYS A 181 16.41 -8.43 11.23
C LYS A 181 16.48 -9.92 10.89
N THR A 182 16.38 -10.76 11.92
CA THR A 182 16.29 -12.22 11.77
C THR A 182 14.95 -12.60 11.18
N VAL A 183 14.93 -13.62 10.32
CA VAL A 183 13.73 -14.17 9.71
C VAL A 183 13.85 -15.69 9.65
N ASP A 184 12.76 -16.39 9.94
CA ASP A 184 12.64 -17.81 9.63
C ASP A 184 12.25 -17.97 8.15
N GLY A 185 13.22 -17.67 7.29
CA GLY A 185 13.03 -17.59 5.86
C GLY A 185 13.41 -18.86 5.12
N VAL A 186 12.89 -18.99 3.90
CA VAL A 186 13.29 -20.05 2.96
C VAL A 186 14.70 -19.79 2.41
N VAL A 187 15.02 -18.52 2.15
CA VAL A 187 16.30 -18.07 1.59
C VAL A 187 17.14 -17.36 2.63
N PHE A 188 16.54 -16.43 3.39
CA PHE A 188 17.24 -15.64 4.38
C PHE A 188 17.11 -16.25 5.78
N ARG A 189 18.19 -16.13 6.56
CA ARG A 189 18.18 -16.26 8.03
C ARG A 189 18.10 -14.91 8.70
N GLU A 190 18.71 -13.90 8.08
CA GLU A 190 18.78 -12.53 8.55
C GLU A 190 18.96 -11.62 7.34
N VAL A 191 18.28 -10.48 7.33
CA VAL A 191 18.32 -9.52 6.22
C VAL A 191 18.83 -8.18 6.72
N GLY A 192 19.78 -7.58 5.99
CA GLY A 192 20.32 -6.25 6.27
C GLY A 192 19.55 -5.15 5.55
N PHE A 193 18.91 -4.27 6.31
CA PHE A 193 18.12 -3.12 5.84
C PHE A 193 18.91 -1.82 6.00
N MET A 194 18.81 -0.91 5.04
CA MET A 194 19.43 0.41 5.18
C MET A 194 18.76 1.18 6.33
N ALA A 195 19.52 1.75 7.26
CA ALA A 195 18.91 2.51 8.35
C ALA A 195 18.26 3.82 7.84
N PRO A 196 17.10 4.24 8.37
CA PRO A 196 16.36 3.63 9.48
C PRO A 196 15.17 2.74 9.04
N MET A 197 15.16 2.15 7.84
CA MET A 197 13.97 1.56 7.20
C MET A 197 13.16 0.55 8.04
N THR A 198 13.80 -0.16 8.97
CA THR A 198 13.15 -1.17 9.84
C THR A 198 13.38 -0.90 11.33
N ALA A 199 13.76 0.32 11.71
CA ALA A 199 13.82 0.72 13.12
C ALA A 199 12.40 0.86 13.70
N ASP A 200 12.28 0.65 15.02
CA ASP A 200 10.98 0.56 15.70
C ASP A 200 10.23 1.91 15.73
N ASP A 201 10.93 3.03 15.58
CA ASP A 201 10.39 4.39 15.58
C ASP A 201 10.21 4.97 14.17
N THR A 202 9.74 4.14 13.23
CA THR A 202 9.55 4.54 11.83
C THR A 202 8.14 4.34 11.29
N PHE A 203 7.79 5.15 10.32
CA PHE A 203 6.60 4.98 9.48
C PHE A 203 7.03 4.91 8.01
N LEU A 204 6.93 3.72 7.41
CA LEU A 204 7.35 3.48 6.03
C LEU A 204 6.24 3.83 5.03
N ILE A 205 6.53 4.79 4.17
CA ILE A 205 5.77 5.14 2.96
C ILE A 205 6.42 4.44 1.77
N ASN A 206 5.77 3.39 1.27
CA ASN A 206 6.23 2.62 0.13
C ASN A 206 5.53 3.12 -1.14
N ILE A 207 6.27 3.77 -2.05
CA ILE A 207 5.72 4.36 -3.29
C ILE A 207 6.30 3.62 -4.51
N ALA A 208 5.56 2.65 -5.01
CA ALA A 208 5.85 1.94 -6.25
C ALA A 208 5.47 2.75 -7.49
N LYS A 209 5.89 2.27 -8.67
CA LYS A 209 5.50 2.82 -9.98
C LYS A 209 4.59 1.81 -10.68
N PHE A 210 3.49 2.27 -11.25
CA PHE A 210 2.59 1.45 -12.06
C PHE A 210 3.26 1.03 -13.37
N LYS A 211 4.01 -0.08 -13.39
CA LYS A 211 4.73 -0.51 -14.60
C LYS A 211 4.85 -2.03 -14.73
N ALA A 212 4.92 -2.50 -15.96
CA ALA A 212 5.25 -3.88 -16.31
C ALA A 212 6.74 -4.20 -16.09
N HIS A 213 7.05 -5.49 -15.93
CA HIS A 213 8.39 -6.05 -15.73
C HIS A 213 8.38 -7.58 -15.89
N GLN A 214 9.53 -8.26 -15.98
CA GLN A 214 9.61 -9.75 -16.03
C GLN A 214 8.95 -10.48 -14.86
N MET A 215 8.55 -9.78 -13.80
CA MET A 215 7.84 -10.35 -12.65
C MET A 215 6.34 -9.98 -12.66
N GLY A 216 5.79 -9.52 -13.79
CA GLY A 216 4.40 -9.08 -13.92
C GLY A 216 4.29 -7.57 -13.90
N ILE A 217 3.53 -7.03 -12.95
CA ILE A 217 3.47 -5.60 -12.66
C ILE A 217 4.28 -5.32 -11.39
N THR A 218 5.16 -4.33 -11.43
CA THR A 218 5.96 -3.97 -10.26
C THR A 218 5.13 -3.14 -9.29
N GLY A 219 4.45 -3.81 -8.37
CA GLY A 219 3.69 -3.18 -7.30
C GLY A 219 4.51 -2.86 -6.05
N ALA A 220 3.79 -2.61 -4.96
CA ALA A 220 4.29 -2.32 -3.63
C ALA A 220 5.23 -3.39 -3.08
N ILE A 221 4.91 -4.69 -3.23
CA ILE A 221 5.76 -5.77 -2.67
C ILE A 221 7.13 -5.70 -3.29
N LYS A 222 7.20 -5.77 -4.62
CA LYS A 222 8.47 -5.71 -5.36
C LYS A 222 9.26 -4.45 -5.05
N ASN A 223 8.60 -3.32 -4.81
CA ASN A 223 9.28 -2.06 -4.55
C ASN A 223 10.14 -2.10 -3.28
N LEU A 224 9.73 -2.87 -2.27
CA LEU A 224 10.45 -3.00 -1.00
C LEU A 224 11.82 -3.67 -1.16
N GLN A 225 12.10 -4.39 -2.25
CA GLN A 225 13.44 -4.96 -2.50
C GLN A 225 14.57 -3.92 -2.32
N GLY A 226 14.33 -2.68 -2.77
CA GLY A 226 15.38 -1.65 -2.80
C GLY A 226 15.66 -0.97 -1.46
N ILE A 227 15.04 -1.41 -0.36
CA ILE A 227 15.32 -0.87 0.99
C ILE A 227 16.49 -1.60 1.68
N THR A 228 16.93 -2.73 1.10
CA THR A 228 17.99 -3.57 1.68
C THR A 228 19.39 -3.11 1.26
N GLY A 229 20.38 -3.47 2.07
CA GLY A 229 21.78 -3.11 1.83
C GLY A 229 22.36 -3.76 0.58
N ARG A 230 23.64 -3.46 0.29
CA ARG A 230 24.37 -4.08 -0.83
C ARG A 230 24.26 -5.60 -0.78
N THR A 231 24.14 -6.22 -1.96
CA THR A 231 24.08 -7.69 -2.15
C THR A 231 22.76 -8.32 -1.68
N PHE A 232 22.16 -7.85 -0.58
CA PHE A 232 20.84 -8.28 -0.14
C PHE A 232 19.80 -7.97 -1.21
N HIS A 233 19.77 -6.75 -1.76
CA HIS A 233 18.76 -6.31 -2.72
C HIS A 233 18.76 -7.03 -4.08
N SER A 234 19.72 -7.92 -4.37
CA SER A 234 19.87 -8.57 -5.69
C SER A 234 18.89 -9.74 -5.88
N TYR A 235 17.60 -9.54 -5.55
CA TYR A 235 16.58 -10.59 -5.65
C TYR A 235 16.28 -10.99 -7.10
N CYS A 236 16.45 -10.07 -8.05
CA CYS A 236 16.20 -10.31 -9.47
C CYS A 236 17.40 -10.96 -10.20
N GLY A 237 18.51 -11.25 -9.50
CA GLY A 237 19.80 -11.63 -10.09
C GLY A 237 19.87 -13.03 -10.74
N GLY A 238 18.76 -13.78 -10.76
CA GLY A 238 18.69 -15.10 -11.38
C GLY A 238 18.71 -16.28 -10.43
N SER A 239 18.65 -17.48 -11.03
CA SER A 239 18.88 -18.80 -10.43
C SER A 239 20.35 -19.05 -10.01
N VAL A 240 21.20 -18.02 -10.08
CA VAL A 240 22.61 -18.16 -9.78
C VAL A 240 22.81 -18.41 -8.29
N ASP A 241 23.68 -19.38 -7.98
CA ASP A 241 24.06 -19.72 -6.61
C ASP A 241 24.78 -18.55 -5.94
N ILE A 242 24.18 -18.02 -4.87
CA ILE A 242 24.74 -16.92 -4.09
C ILE A 242 26.04 -17.33 -3.40
N PHE A 243 26.21 -18.61 -3.05
CA PHE A 243 27.44 -19.10 -2.44
C PHE A 243 28.62 -19.14 -3.42
N LYS A 244 28.33 -19.11 -4.73
CA LYS A 244 29.35 -19.02 -5.80
C LYS A 244 29.65 -17.60 -6.22
N THR A 245 28.70 -16.68 -6.07
CA THR A 245 28.79 -15.32 -6.61
C THR A 245 29.02 -14.24 -5.57
N TYR A 246 28.61 -14.45 -4.33
CA TYR A 246 28.75 -13.46 -3.26
C TYR A 246 30.01 -13.71 -2.44
N ASP A 247 30.57 -12.62 -1.90
CA ASP A 247 31.65 -12.68 -0.92
C ASP A 247 31.24 -13.57 0.27
N LYS A 248 32.14 -14.46 0.71
CA LYS A 248 31.88 -15.45 1.76
C LYS A 248 31.35 -14.86 3.06
N ARG A 249 31.65 -13.59 3.35
CA ARG A 249 31.15 -12.89 4.54
C ARG A 249 29.62 -12.72 4.52
N TYR A 250 28.98 -12.70 3.34
CA TYR A 250 27.52 -12.66 3.24
C TYR A 250 26.86 -14.01 3.50
N HIS A 251 27.58 -15.13 3.37
CA HIS A 251 27.00 -16.48 3.41
C HIS A 251 26.23 -16.78 4.70
N ARG A 252 26.67 -16.19 5.82
CA ARG A 252 26.01 -16.33 7.14
C ARG A 252 24.55 -15.90 7.19
N PHE A 253 24.12 -15.02 6.28
CA PHE A 253 22.77 -14.44 6.27
C PHE A 253 21.76 -15.28 5.49
N PHE A 254 22.21 -16.32 4.79
CA PHE A 254 21.39 -17.18 3.95
C PHE A 254 21.27 -18.57 4.57
N GLN A 255 20.18 -19.26 4.26
CA GLN A 255 20.05 -20.68 4.59
C GLN A 255 21.09 -21.47 3.79
N PRO A 256 21.89 -22.35 4.42
CA PRO A 256 22.97 -23.07 3.73
C PRO A 256 22.44 -24.02 2.62
N ASP A 257 21.19 -24.45 2.74
CA ASP A 257 20.48 -25.37 1.87
C ASP A 257 19.40 -24.67 1.01
N TYR A 258 19.41 -23.34 0.91
CA TYR A 258 18.31 -22.60 0.29
C TYR A 258 18.00 -23.05 -1.16
N LEU A 259 19.01 -23.39 -1.98
CA LEU A 259 18.77 -23.84 -3.36
C LEU A 259 17.98 -25.16 -3.40
N SER A 260 18.27 -26.09 -2.49
CA SER A 260 17.51 -27.33 -2.36
C SER A 260 16.06 -27.04 -1.94
N ARG A 261 15.86 -26.13 -0.97
CA ARG A 261 14.51 -25.69 -0.57
C ARG A 261 13.74 -25.06 -1.73
N ILE A 262 14.38 -24.19 -2.52
CA ILE A 262 13.77 -23.60 -3.71
C ILE A 262 13.42 -24.67 -4.75
N ALA A 263 14.28 -25.67 -4.98
CA ALA A 263 13.98 -26.76 -5.90
C ALA A 263 12.79 -27.61 -5.46
N GLU A 264 12.71 -27.93 -4.16
CA GLU A 264 11.60 -28.66 -3.58
C GLU A 264 10.28 -27.88 -3.66
N LEU A 265 10.32 -26.58 -3.34
CA LEU A 265 9.15 -25.70 -3.42
C LEU A 265 8.70 -25.47 -4.87
N HIS A 266 9.63 -25.20 -5.78
CA HIS A 266 9.32 -25.05 -7.21
C HIS A 266 8.64 -26.31 -7.74
N LYS A 267 9.18 -27.49 -7.43
CA LYS A 267 8.56 -28.77 -7.79
C LYS A 267 7.16 -28.92 -7.19
N LYS A 268 7.02 -28.68 -5.88
CA LYS A 268 5.72 -28.74 -5.19
C LYS A 268 4.68 -27.83 -5.85
N HIS A 269 5.04 -26.57 -6.14
CA HIS A 269 4.13 -25.59 -6.73
C HIS A 269 3.82 -25.91 -8.21
N ALA A 270 4.80 -26.39 -8.97
CA ALA A 270 4.61 -26.89 -10.32
C ALA A 270 3.63 -28.07 -10.36
N ASP A 271 3.81 -29.06 -9.47
CA ASP A 271 2.95 -30.25 -9.34
C ASP A 271 1.55 -29.88 -8.85
N ALA A 272 1.43 -28.83 -8.01
CA ALA A 272 0.16 -28.26 -7.56
C ALA A 272 -0.54 -27.39 -8.62
N GLY A 273 0.09 -27.20 -9.79
CA GLY A 273 -0.51 -26.45 -10.91
C GLY A 273 -0.48 -24.93 -10.72
N PHE A 274 0.48 -24.38 -9.97
CA PHE A 274 0.65 -22.92 -9.89
C PHE A 274 0.80 -22.35 -11.30
N PRO A 275 0.05 -21.29 -11.66
CA PRO A 275 0.07 -20.78 -13.02
C PRO A 275 1.47 -20.38 -13.48
N ARG A 276 1.82 -20.84 -14.69
CA ARG A 276 3.08 -20.54 -15.40
C ARG A 276 4.36 -21.04 -14.72
N TRP A 277 4.28 -21.78 -13.61
CA TRP A 277 5.46 -22.27 -12.88
C TRP A 277 6.29 -23.31 -13.64
N ASN A 278 5.71 -23.95 -14.67
CA ASN A 278 6.41 -24.87 -15.57
C ASN A 278 7.02 -24.19 -16.80
N GLU A 279 6.80 -22.88 -16.99
CA GLU A 279 7.33 -22.17 -18.14
C GLU A 279 8.83 -21.91 -18.01
N LYS A 280 9.49 -21.87 -19.17
CA LYS A 280 10.90 -21.47 -19.31
C LYS A 280 10.96 -19.99 -19.72
N MET A 281 12.07 -19.32 -19.43
CA MET A 281 12.28 -17.95 -19.90
C MET A 281 13.05 -17.88 -21.22
N ASP A 282 12.77 -16.82 -21.98
CA ASP A 282 13.42 -16.52 -23.27
C ASP A 282 14.94 -16.26 -23.17
N LYS A 283 15.50 -16.07 -21.97
CA LYS A 283 16.93 -15.76 -21.78
C LYS A 283 17.57 -16.60 -20.65
N PRO A 284 18.68 -17.31 -20.93
CA PRO A 284 19.52 -17.90 -19.89
C PRO A 284 20.08 -16.85 -18.91
N PRO A 285 20.46 -17.23 -17.68
CA PRO A 285 20.43 -18.57 -17.10
C PRO A 285 19.11 -18.92 -16.38
N PHE A 286 18.00 -18.25 -16.68
CA PHE A 286 16.79 -18.34 -15.84
C PHE A 286 15.89 -19.51 -16.27
N ASP A 287 15.72 -20.49 -15.38
CA ASP A 287 14.79 -21.63 -15.51
C ASP A 287 13.31 -21.22 -15.29
N GLY A 288 12.93 -20.05 -15.81
CA GLY A 288 11.59 -19.45 -15.74
C GLY A 288 10.95 -19.52 -14.35
N GLY A 289 10.04 -20.47 -14.15
CA GLY A 289 9.35 -20.68 -12.89
C GLY A 289 10.26 -20.91 -11.69
N PHE A 290 11.39 -21.62 -11.84
CA PHE A 290 12.33 -21.83 -10.73
C PHE A 290 12.98 -20.51 -10.28
N TRP A 291 13.33 -19.65 -11.23
CA TRP A 291 13.84 -18.32 -10.91
C TRP A 291 12.78 -17.46 -10.22
N MET A 292 11.52 -17.55 -10.69
CA MET A 292 10.40 -16.85 -10.07
C MET A 292 10.10 -17.34 -8.65
N GLU A 293 10.22 -18.64 -8.38
CA GLU A 293 10.15 -19.22 -7.03
C GLU A 293 11.21 -18.59 -6.13
N GLN A 294 12.46 -18.57 -6.58
CA GLN A 294 13.55 -17.97 -5.80
C GLN A 294 13.30 -16.49 -5.50
N TRP A 295 12.87 -15.73 -6.51
CA TRP A 295 12.54 -14.32 -6.32
C TRP A 295 11.38 -14.13 -5.34
N ALA A 296 10.29 -14.88 -5.49
CA ALA A 296 9.11 -14.77 -4.64
C ALA A 296 9.44 -15.12 -3.18
N GLN A 297 10.22 -16.19 -2.94
CA GLN A 297 10.62 -16.57 -1.59
C GLN A 297 11.53 -15.51 -0.93
N ARG A 298 12.46 -14.90 -1.68
CA ARG A 298 13.27 -13.77 -1.18
C ARG A 298 12.39 -12.56 -0.82
N MET A 299 11.39 -12.27 -1.66
CA MET A 299 10.43 -11.18 -1.39
C MET A 299 9.63 -11.47 -0.13
N CYS A 300 9.06 -12.67 0.00
CA CYS A 300 8.26 -13.08 1.16
C CYS A 300 9.07 -13.08 2.46
N ASP A 301 10.30 -13.59 2.43
CA ASP A 301 11.21 -13.53 3.57
C ASP A 301 11.43 -12.08 4.03
N SER A 302 11.84 -11.19 3.11
CA SER A 302 12.07 -9.78 3.47
C SER A 302 10.78 -9.06 3.90
N TYR A 303 9.66 -9.32 3.22
CA TYR A 303 8.39 -8.66 3.52
C TYR A 303 7.86 -9.03 4.91
N SER A 304 8.00 -10.29 5.31
CA SER A 304 7.50 -10.81 6.60
C SER A 304 8.05 -10.07 7.84
N ILE A 305 9.16 -9.37 7.69
CA ILE A 305 9.86 -8.63 8.74
C ILE A 305 10.02 -7.13 8.42
N THR A 306 9.33 -6.63 7.40
CA THR A 306 9.36 -5.21 7.02
C THR A 306 8.07 -4.51 7.48
N PRO A 307 8.13 -3.60 8.46
CA PRO A 307 6.94 -2.85 8.88
C PRO A 307 6.58 -1.78 7.83
N THR A 308 5.50 -1.99 7.08
CA THR A 308 4.97 -0.98 6.15
C THR A 308 3.90 -0.14 6.82
N GLY A 309 4.01 1.19 6.72
CA GLY A 309 2.95 2.11 7.16
C GLY A 309 1.84 2.23 6.14
N ILE A 310 2.20 2.56 4.89
CA ILE A 310 1.27 2.65 3.76
C ILE A 310 1.97 2.23 2.45
N ASN A 311 1.23 1.53 1.60
CA ASN A 311 1.67 1.05 0.29
C ASN A 311 0.91 1.80 -0.81
N ILE A 312 1.63 2.36 -1.77
CA ILE A 312 1.12 3.23 -2.83
C ILE A 312 1.73 2.79 -4.16
N VAL A 313 0.92 2.73 -5.20
CA VAL A 313 1.35 2.61 -6.58
C VAL A 313 1.00 3.91 -7.29
N GLU A 314 2.02 4.69 -7.63
CA GLU A 314 1.86 5.88 -8.46
C GLU A 314 1.60 5.44 -9.89
N GLY A 315 0.36 5.64 -10.36
CA GLY A 315 -0.07 5.36 -11.71
C GLY A 315 -0.77 6.56 -12.34
N ILE A 316 -0.25 7.77 -12.14
CA ILE A 316 -0.67 8.93 -12.95
C ILE A 316 -0.42 8.61 -14.42
N TYR A 317 0.73 8.00 -14.69
CA TYR A 317 1.00 7.30 -15.93
C TYR A 317 1.64 5.95 -15.62
N GLY A 318 1.21 4.93 -16.37
CA GLY A 318 1.74 3.58 -16.30
C GLY A 318 2.67 3.27 -17.47
N ARG A 319 3.53 2.26 -17.33
CA ARG A 319 4.47 1.87 -18.40
C ARG A 319 4.39 0.39 -18.71
N ASP A 320 4.30 0.04 -19.99
CA ASP A 320 4.37 -1.35 -20.43
C ASP A 320 5.79 -1.79 -20.82
N GLY A 321 5.93 -3.05 -21.23
CA GLY A 321 7.19 -3.60 -21.72
C GLY A 321 8.02 -4.27 -20.63
N ASP A 322 9.33 -4.03 -20.65
CA ASP A 322 10.28 -4.73 -19.79
C ASP A 322 10.55 -4.05 -18.44
N GLY A 323 9.88 -2.93 -18.19
CA GLY A 323 10.09 -2.06 -17.03
C GLY A 323 11.19 -1.02 -17.24
N PHE A 324 11.84 -1.02 -18.41
CA PHE A 324 12.89 -0.11 -18.84
C PHE A 324 12.55 0.45 -20.22
N HIS A 325 13.48 0.41 -21.18
CA HIS A 325 13.28 0.98 -22.52
C HIS A 325 12.68 -0.01 -23.53
N GLY A 326 12.71 -1.31 -23.27
CA GLY A 326 12.24 -2.33 -24.21
C GLY A 326 10.75 -2.63 -24.07
N GLY A 327 10.06 -2.82 -25.19
CA GLY A 327 8.61 -3.08 -25.16
C GLY A 327 8.00 -3.46 -26.51
N PRO A 328 6.67 -3.60 -26.56
CA PRO A 328 5.94 -4.07 -27.74
C PRO A 328 5.87 -3.04 -28.88
N HIS A 329 6.23 -1.78 -28.64
CA HIS A 329 6.03 -0.68 -29.60
C HIS A 329 7.28 -0.48 -30.45
N ASN A 330 7.47 -1.36 -31.44
CA ASN A 330 8.68 -1.40 -32.28
C ASN A 330 9.97 -1.55 -31.45
N GLY A 331 9.93 -2.43 -30.45
CA GLY A 331 11.03 -2.69 -29.52
C GLY A 331 11.15 -1.66 -28.39
N ARG A 332 10.21 -0.71 -28.27
CA ARG A 332 10.18 0.31 -27.21
C ARG A 332 9.01 0.10 -26.25
N ALA A 333 9.21 0.48 -25.00
CA ALA A 333 8.13 0.65 -24.03
C ALA A 333 7.38 1.96 -24.28
N MET A 334 6.13 2.03 -23.81
CA MET A 334 5.27 3.21 -23.89
C MET A 334 4.69 3.56 -22.52
N ASP A 335 4.49 4.87 -22.30
CA ASP A 335 3.81 5.38 -21.12
C ASP A 335 2.36 5.73 -21.47
N PHE A 336 1.43 5.40 -20.58
CA PHE A 336 0.00 5.60 -20.74
C PHE A 336 -0.54 6.41 -19.57
N MET A 337 -1.21 7.54 -19.84
CA MET A 337 -1.92 8.32 -18.81
C MET A 337 -3.04 7.47 -18.19
N SER A 338 -2.72 6.85 -17.07
CA SER A 338 -3.58 5.90 -16.35
C SER A 338 -4.42 6.63 -15.30
N ASN A 339 -3.88 7.72 -14.74
CA ASN A 339 -4.52 8.58 -13.76
C ASN A 339 -5.14 7.84 -12.57
N ASN A 340 -4.48 6.77 -12.13
CA ASN A 340 -4.88 5.90 -11.03
C ASN A 340 -3.76 5.85 -9.98
N ILE A 341 -3.98 6.44 -8.82
CA ILE A 341 -3.12 6.21 -7.64
C ILE A 341 -3.80 5.15 -6.78
N ILE A 342 -3.12 4.03 -6.58
CA ILE A 342 -3.66 2.85 -5.88
C ILE A 342 -2.96 2.76 -4.52
N PHE A 343 -3.70 2.66 -3.42
CA PHE A 343 -3.06 2.62 -2.10
C PHE A 343 -3.85 1.82 -1.07
N GLY A 344 -3.15 1.38 -0.02
CA GLY A 344 -3.69 0.57 1.07
C GLY A 344 -2.61 0.19 2.07
N LYS A 345 -3.00 -0.38 3.21
CA LYS A 345 -2.05 -0.81 4.24
C LYS A 345 -1.41 -2.16 3.91
N ASP A 346 -2.17 -3.06 3.32
CA ASP A 346 -1.71 -4.40 2.90
C ASP A 346 -1.13 -4.37 1.48
N ALA A 347 0.13 -4.77 1.34
CA ALA A 347 0.83 -4.70 0.05
C ALA A 347 0.36 -5.77 -0.95
N PHE A 348 -0.08 -6.95 -0.49
CA PHE A 348 -0.62 -8.00 -1.36
C PHE A 348 -1.94 -7.58 -1.99
N ARG A 349 -2.84 -7.00 -1.21
CA ARG A 349 -4.12 -6.48 -1.71
C ARG A 349 -3.91 -5.33 -2.70
N VAL A 350 -3.03 -4.40 -2.37
CA VAL A 350 -2.64 -3.31 -3.29
C VAL A 350 -2.12 -3.88 -4.60
N ASP A 351 -1.24 -4.88 -4.55
CA ASP A 351 -0.64 -5.47 -5.75
C ASP A 351 -1.66 -6.29 -6.56
N ILE A 352 -2.56 -7.04 -5.92
CA ILE A 352 -3.64 -7.77 -6.60
C ILE A 352 -4.53 -6.82 -7.39
N ILE A 353 -5.00 -5.73 -6.75
CA ILE A 353 -5.81 -4.70 -7.43
C ILE A 353 -4.99 -3.99 -8.52
N THR A 354 -3.71 -3.76 -8.27
CA THR A 354 -2.81 -3.16 -9.27
C THR A 354 -2.68 -4.05 -10.52
N HIS A 355 -2.53 -5.37 -10.37
CA HIS A 355 -2.47 -6.28 -11.51
C HIS A 355 -3.80 -6.32 -12.28
N TRP A 356 -4.92 -6.32 -11.55
CA TRP A 356 -6.25 -6.21 -12.17
C TRP A 356 -6.38 -4.93 -13.00
N LEU A 357 -6.08 -3.77 -12.42
CA LEU A 357 -6.17 -2.47 -13.10
C LEU A 357 -5.16 -2.34 -14.25
N ALA A 358 -4.03 -3.07 -14.21
CA ALA A 358 -3.09 -3.18 -15.31
C ALA A 358 -3.57 -4.08 -16.46
N GLY A 359 -4.77 -4.63 -16.38
CA GLY A 359 -5.34 -5.48 -17.44
C GLY A 359 -5.10 -6.99 -17.27
N HIS A 360 -4.40 -7.42 -16.22
CA HIS A 360 -4.10 -8.84 -16.00
C HIS A 360 -5.12 -9.54 -15.10
N GLU A 361 -5.08 -10.87 -15.08
CA GLU A 361 -5.79 -11.74 -14.15
C GLU A 361 -4.86 -12.10 -12.96
N PRO A 362 -5.07 -11.52 -11.76
CA PRO A 362 -4.16 -11.70 -10.61
C PRO A 362 -3.90 -13.16 -10.22
N GLY A 363 -4.90 -14.03 -10.39
CA GLY A 363 -4.77 -15.46 -10.13
C GLY A 363 -3.64 -16.14 -10.91
N ASN A 364 -3.14 -15.56 -12.00
CA ASN A 364 -2.04 -16.13 -12.78
C ASN A 364 -0.63 -15.76 -12.30
N PHE A 365 -0.49 -15.06 -11.16
CA PHE A 365 0.81 -14.64 -10.62
C PHE A 365 1.18 -15.42 -9.36
N GLY A 366 2.16 -16.32 -9.46
CA GLY A 366 2.52 -17.20 -8.34
C GLY A 366 3.05 -16.51 -7.08
N LEU A 367 3.45 -15.23 -7.15
CA LEU A 367 3.76 -14.44 -5.94
C LEU A 367 2.58 -14.43 -4.95
N PHE A 368 1.34 -14.26 -5.45
CA PHE A 368 0.16 -14.17 -4.59
C PHE A 368 -0.20 -15.52 -3.96
N HIS A 369 0.00 -16.61 -4.72
CA HIS A 369 -0.14 -17.98 -4.21
C HIS A 369 0.86 -18.29 -3.10
N ILE A 370 2.14 -17.96 -3.32
CA ILE A 370 3.19 -18.12 -2.30
C ILE A 370 2.90 -17.24 -1.09
N GLY A 371 2.40 -16.01 -1.31
CA GLY A 371 1.96 -15.13 -0.22
C GLY A 371 0.91 -15.77 0.67
N ILE A 372 -0.07 -16.46 0.09
CA ILE A 372 -1.10 -17.21 0.83
C ILE A 372 -0.50 -18.41 1.56
N GLU A 373 0.31 -19.22 0.87
CA GLU A 373 0.98 -20.38 1.49
C GLU A 373 1.85 -19.95 2.69
N ARG A 374 2.52 -18.81 2.59
CA ARG A 374 3.37 -18.25 3.65
C ARG A 374 2.59 -17.51 4.75
N GLY A 375 1.25 -17.42 4.65
CA GLY A 375 0.41 -16.71 5.61
C GLY A 375 0.55 -15.18 5.58
N LEU A 376 1.13 -14.62 4.51
CA LEU A 376 1.33 -13.18 4.31
C LEU A 376 0.15 -12.50 3.63
N SER A 377 -0.70 -13.30 2.96
CA SER A 377 -1.99 -12.89 2.42
C SER A 377 -3.02 -13.96 2.75
N ASN A 378 -4.29 -13.59 2.77
CA ASN A 378 -5.43 -14.51 2.87
C ASN A 378 -6.43 -14.31 1.72
N VAL A 379 -6.05 -13.55 0.69
CA VAL A 379 -6.90 -13.22 -0.46
C VAL A 379 -6.13 -13.37 -1.77
N LEU A 380 -6.81 -13.88 -2.78
CA LEU A 380 -6.31 -14.00 -4.15
C LEU A 380 -7.29 -13.37 -5.15
N ASP A 381 -8.59 -13.62 -4.97
CA ASP A 381 -9.65 -13.06 -5.80
C ASP A 381 -9.72 -11.53 -5.62
N PRO A 382 -9.46 -10.74 -6.67
CA PRO A 382 -9.50 -9.29 -6.56
C PRO A 382 -10.90 -8.76 -6.20
N PHE A 383 -11.97 -9.52 -6.48
CA PHE A 383 -13.35 -9.14 -6.11
C PHE A 383 -13.68 -9.41 -4.63
N ASP A 384 -12.85 -10.16 -3.92
CA ASP A 384 -12.96 -10.36 -2.47
C ASP A 384 -12.29 -9.22 -1.67
N ILE A 385 -11.67 -8.24 -2.35
CA ILE A 385 -11.04 -7.06 -1.76
C ILE A 385 -12.01 -5.86 -1.81
N PRO A 386 -12.33 -5.21 -0.67
CA PRO A 386 -13.08 -3.96 -0.69
C PRO A 386 -12.31 -2.85 -1.41
N VAL A 387 -12.94 -2.24 -2.42
CA VAL A 387 -12.36 -1.14 -3.20
C VAL A 387 -13.15 0.14 -3.03
N TYR A 388 -12.45 1.25 -2.79
CA TYR A 388 -13.03 2.57 -2.60
C TYR A 388 -12.41 3.58 -3.56
N LEU A 389 -13.23 4.43 -4.17
CA LEU A 389 -12.76 5.68 -4.76
C LEU A 389 -12.51 6.68 -3.65
N TRP A 390 -11.32 7.27 -3.66
CA TRP A 390 -10.90 8.29 -2.70
C TRP A 390 -11.02 9.67 -3.33
N THR A 391 -11.86 10.54 -2.76
CA THR A 391 -12.08 11.90 -3.25
C THR A 391 -12.31 12.84 -2.08
N ASP A 392 -11.50 13.89 -1.98
CA ASP A 392 -11.63 14.96 -0.98
C ASP A 392 -11.70 14.43 0.46
N GLY A 393 -10.83 13.47 0.81
CA GLY A 393 -10.81 12.85 2.15
C GLY A 393 -11.93 11.83 2.41
N LYS A 394 -12.75 11.50 1.41
CA LYS A 394 -13.89 10.57 1.54
C LYS A 394 -13.68 9.30 0.72
N ALA A 395 -13.89 8.15 1.35
CA ALA A 395 -13.91 6.84 0.70
C ALA A 395 -15.33 6.47 0.24
N ARG A 396 -15.53 6.37 -1.07
CA ARG A 396 -16.78 5.88 -1.66
C ARG A 396 -16.59 4.47 -2.18
N LYS A 397 -17.34 3.51 -1.65
CA LYS A 397 -17.26 2.12 -2.08
C LYS A 397 -17.67 1.99 -3.56
N VAL A 398 -16.94 1.17 -4.31
CA VAL A 398 -17.22 0.91 -5.73
C VAL A 398 -17.07 -0.57 -6.07
N LYS A 399 -17.67 -0.99 -7.17
CA LYS A 399 -17.40 -2.30 -7.76
C LYS A 399 -16.09 -2.23 -8.55
N LEU A 400 -15.21 -3.21 -8.37
CA LEU A 400 -13.89 -3.21 -9.01
C LEU A 400 -13.96 -3.14 -10.53
N ASP A 401 -14.91 -3.84 -11.14
CA ASP A 401 -15.17 -3.86 -12.59
C ASP A 401 -15.73 -2.55 -13.15
N SER A 402 -16.18 -1.63 -12.30
CA SER A 402 -16.56 -0.27 -12.71
C SER A 402 -15.37 0.65 -12.97
N LEU A 403 -14.16 0.27 -12.55
CA LEU A 403 -12.96 1.06 -12.71
C LEU A 403 -12.30 0.83 -14.08
N LYS A 404 -11.84 1.93 -14.69
CA LYS A 404 -11.10 1.86 -15.94
C LYS A 404 -9.75 1.17 -15.73
N ARG A 405 -9.52 0.10 -16.51
CA ARG A 405 -8.24 -0.59 -16.59
C ARG A 405 -7.32 0.12 -17.60
N THR A 406 -6.01 0.11 -17.33
CA THR A 406 -4.98 0.46 -18.31
C THR A 406 -4.16 -0.79 -18.61
N PRO A 407 -4.41 -1.50 -19.72
CA PRO A 407 -3.62 -2.67 -20.10
C PRO A 407 -2.13 -2.33 -20.25
N LEU A 408 -1.26 -2.97 -19.46
CA LEU A 408 0.19 -2.84 -19.54
C LEU A 408 0.80 -4.19 -19.93
N LEU A 409 1.19 -4.34 -21.19
CA LEU A 409 1.81 -5.58 -21.67
C LEU A 409 3.11 -5.87 -20.92
N THR A 410 3.30 -7.11 -20.51
CA THR A 410 4.48 -7.59 -19.78
C THR A 410 5.11 -8.78 -20.48
N TYR A 411 6.31 -9.19 -20.08
CA TYR A 411 6.98 -10.40 -20.57
C TYR A 411 7.13 -11.48 -19.49
N TYR A 412 6.24 -11.43 -18.49
CA TYR A 412 6.16 -12.37 -17.39
C TYR A 412 5.94 -13.81 -17.87
N LEU A 413 6.89 -14.71 -17.59
CA LEU A 413 6.78 -16.16 -17.82
C LEU A 413 5.98 -16.54 -19.08
N ARG A 414 6.50 -16.08 -20.23
CA ARG A 414 5.90 -16.30 -21.54
C ARG A 414 5.65 -17.78 -21.81
N ARG A 415 4.44 -18.11 -22.27
CA ARG A 415 4.04 -19.44 -22.73
C ARG A 415 4.47 -19.68 -24.17
N ASN A 416 5.72 -20.08 -24.35
CA ASN A 416 6.30 -20.43 -25.65
C ASN A 416 6.87 -21.85 -25.70
N THR A 417 6.47 -22.68 -24.74
CA THR A 417 6.81 -24.10 -24.68
C THR A 417 5.55 -24.96 -24.88
N ASN A 418 5.71 -26.28 -25.02
CA ASN A 418 4.60 -27.24 -25.06
C ASN A 418 3.52 -26.95 -26.13
N GLY A 419 3.94 -26.46 -27.30
CA GLY A 419 3.04 -26.16 -28.42
C GLY A 419 2.34 -24.80 -28.33
N MET A 420 2.58 -24.03 -27.27
CA MET A 420 2.09 -22.65 -27.13
C MET A 420 3.03 -21.66 -27.84
N ASN A 421 2.46 -20.54 -28.32
CA ASN A 421 3.20 -19.47 -28.97
C ASN A 421 2.64 -18.10 -28.57
N GLU A 422 2.68 -17.80 -27.27
CA GLU A 422 2.32 -16.48 -26.75
C GLU A 422 3.31 -15.42 -27.27
N PRO A 423 2.88 -14.17 -27.56
CA PRO A 423 3.81 -13.08 -27.87
C PRO A 423 4.78 -12.78 -26.71
N ARG A 424 5.98 -12.26 -27.03
CA ARG A 424 6.97 -11.92 -25.99
C ARG A 424 6.43 -10.93 -24.96
N TYR A 425 5.72 -9.90 -25.43
CA TYR A 425 4.97 -8.98 -24.59
C TYR A 425 3.48 -9.31 -24.73
N HIS A 426 2.83 -9.68 -23.64
CA HIS A 426 1.48 -10.23 -23.61
C HIS A 426 0.73 -9.78 -22.36
N MET A 427 -0.58 -10.03 -22.35
CA MET A 427 -1.40 -9.95 -21.17
C MET A 427 -1.42 -11.31 -20.48
N VAL A 428 -1.21 -11.32 -19.16
CA VAL A 428 -1.42 -12.49 -18.30
C VAL A 428 -2.89 -12.50 -17.86
N ASP A 429 -3.81 -12.69 -18.79
CA ASP A 429 -5.26 -12.50 -18.61
C ASP A 429 -6.08 -13.78 -18.84
N GLU A 430 -5.43 -14.95 -18.78
CA GLU A 430 -6.15 -16.21 -18.90
C GLU A 430 -7.18 -16.38 -17.77
N PRO A 431 -8.41 -16.86 -18.05
CA PRO A 431 -9.40 -17.07 -17.00
C PRO A 431 -8.87 -17.93 -15.86
N PHE A 432 -9.11 -17.48 -14.63
CA PHE A 432 -8.64 -18.17 -13.42
C PHE A 432 -9.82 -18.57 -12.53
N ASP A 433 -9.83 -19.81 -12.03
CA ASP A 433 -10.85 -20.28 -11.10
C ASP A 433 -10.45 -19.99 -9.65
N TYR A 434 -10.99 -18.89 -9.11
CA TYR A 434 -10.78 -18.49 -7.73
C TYR A 434 -11.46 -19.38 -6.69
N LYS A 435 -12.37 -20.28 -7.07
CA LYS A 435 -13.13 -21.11 -6.10
C LYS A 435 -12.22 -21.98 -5.22
N ALA A 436 -11.14 -22.51 -5.79
CA ALA A 436 -10.17 -23.33 -5.07
C ALA A 436 -9.36 -22.54 -4.02
N TRP A 437 -9.42 -21.21 -4.08
CA TRP A 437 -8.62 -20.30 -3.26
C TRP A 437 -9.46 -19.45 -2.29
N LYS A 438 -10.78 -19.68 -2.25
CA LYS A 438 -11.65 -19.04 -1.26
C LYS A 438 -11.43 -19.71 0.10
N SER A 439 -10.63 -19.07 0.96
CA SER A 439 -10.25 -19.57 2.29
C SER A 439 -11.26 -19.23 3.41
N GLY A 440 -12.41 -18.62 3.08
CA GLY A 440 -13.44 -18.29 4.06
C GLY A 440 -14.52 -17.36 3.48
N LYS A 441 -15.61 -17.15 4.23
CA LYS A 441 -16.63 -16.16 3.87
C LYS A 441 -15.99 -14.76 3.93
N ILE A 442 -16.10 -13.98 2.85
CA ILE A 442 -15.93 -12.52 2.90
C ILE A 442 -16.71 -12.05 4.13
N ALA A 443 -16.07 -11.33 5.05
CA ALA A 443 -16.75 -10.77 6.21
C ALA A 443 -17.84 -9.82 5.68
N ARG A 444 -19.07 -10.33 5.60
CA ARG A 444 -20.24 -9.51 5.32
C ARG A 444 -20.59 -8.84 6.64
N ALA A 445 -20.96 -7.57 6.56
CA ALA A 445 -21.68 -6.95 7.66
C ALA A 445 -22.98 -7.73 7.85
N GLU A 446 -23.02 -8.61 8.85
CA GLU A 446 -24.22 -9.41 9.14
C GLU A 446 -25.27 -8.58 9.88
N GLN A 447 -24.87 -7.46 10.50
CA GLN A 447 -25.73 -6.57 11.25
C GLN A 447 -25.43 -5.11 10.87
N PRO A 448 -26.47 -4.27 10.76
CA PRO A 448 -26.28 -2.85 10.54
C PRO A 448 -25.58 -2.25 11.76
N SER A 449 -24.63 -1.35 11.54
CA SER A 449 -23.96 -0.67 12.65
C SER A 449 -23.42 0.69 12.23
N ILE A 450 -23.27 1.57 13.22
CA ILE A 450 -22.57 2.84 13.06
C ILE A 450 -21.52 3.00 14.16
N ARG A 451 -20.35 3.55 13.79
CA ARG A 451 -19.28 3.83 14.74
C ARG A 451 -18.49 5.07 14.34
N ALA A 452 -18.33 6.06 15.22
CA ALA A 452 -17.29 7.07 15.07
C ALA A 452 -15.91 6.44 15.27
N ILE A 453 -15.02 6.67 14.31
CA ILE A 453 -13.69 6.06 14.25
C ILE A 453 -12.56 7.09 14.38
N GLY A 454 -12.86 8.38 14.26
CA GLY A 454 -11.90 9.45 14.48
C GLY A 454 -12.33 10.74 13.80
N THR A 455 -11.37 11.60 13.49
CA THR A 455 -11.58 12.84 12.73
C THR A 455 -10.71 12.88 11.48
N ASP A 456 -11.19 13.56 10.43
CA ASP A 456 -10.45 13.76 9.19
C ASP A 456 -9.46 14.94 9.29
N SER A 457 -8.84 15.30 8.17
CA SER A 457 -7.89 16.41 8.10
C SER A 457 -8.50 17.80 8.33
N ALA A 458 -9.83 17.92 8.23
CA ALA A 458 -10.61 19.13 8.48
C ALA A 458 -11.32 19.07 9.85
N GLU A 459 -10.94 18.11 10.71
CA GLU A 459 -11.50 17.89 12.04
C GLU A 459 -12.98 17.47 12.05
N ASN A 460 -13.52 17.05 10.90
CA ASN A 460 -14.87 16.48 10.84
C ASN A 460 -14.89 15.08 11.43
N VAL A 461 -15.99 14.70 12.08
CA VAL A 461 -16.13 13.37 12.67
C VAL A 461 -16.31 12.33 11.55
N VAL A 462 -15.40 11.37 11.50
CA VAL A 462 -15.45 10.25 10.57
C VAL A 462 -16.13 9.07 11.26
N MET A 463 -17.13 8.53 10.57
CA MET A 463 -17.90 7.38 11.00
C MET A 463 -17.83 6.27 9.96
N GLU A 464 -17.93 5.06 10.46
CA GLU A 464 -18.07 3.82 9.73
C GLU A 464 -19.53 3.38 9.83
N VAL A 465 -20.16 3.10 8.69
CA VAL A 465 -21.50 2.52 8.63
C VAL A 465 -21.44 1.17 7.92
N SER A 466 -21.97 0.14 8.57
CA SER A 466 -22.11 -1.21 8.02
C SER A 466 -23.52 -1.40 7.47
N VAL A 467 -23.60 -1.82 6.20
CA VAL A 467 -24.85 -2.00 5.45
C VAL A 467 -24.97 -3.48 5.04
N PRO A 468 -25.87 -4.28 5.63
CA PRO A 468 -25.96 -5.72 5.34
C PRO A 468 -26.51 -6.06 3.96
N GLU A 469 -27.49 -5.28 3.51
CA GLU A 469 -28.20 -5.46 2.25
C GLU A 469 -28.32 -4.12 1.53
N LYS A 470 -28.52 -4.19 0.22
CA LYS A 470 -28.58 -3.01 -0.63
C LYS A 470 -29.79 -2.13 -0.29
N GLY A 471 -29.57 -0.83 -0.17
CA GLY A 471 -30.66 0.16 -0.18
C GLY A 471 -30.33 1.47 0.51
N ASP A 472 -31.38 2.26 0.79
CA ASP A 472 -31.23 3.63 1.26
C ASP A 472 -30.89 3.67 2.75
N VAL A 473 -29.96 4.54 3.12
CA VAL A 473 -29.48 4.70 4.48
C VAL A 473 -29.58 6.16 4.91
N TYR A 474 -30.24 6.35 6.05
CA TYR A 474 -30.37 7.61 6.77
C TYR A 474 -29.53 7.52 8.03
N VAL A 475 -28.69 8.52 8.28
CA VAL A 475 -27.98 8.66 9.55
C VAL A 475 -28.42 9.95 10.20
N ASP A 476 -29.19 9.83 11.29
CA ASP A 476 -29.59 10.96 12.12
C ASP A 476 -28.63 11.11 13.30
N VAL A 477 -28.10 12.31 13.49
CA VAL A 477 -27.33 12.68 14.68
C VAL A 477 -28.22 13.56 15.55
N LEU A 478 -28.56 13.08 16.75
CA LEU A 478 -29.41 13.76 17.71
C LEU A 478 -28.56 14.28 18.86
N ASN A 479 -28.89 15.47 19.34
CA ASN A 479 -28.30 16.00 20.56
C ASN A 479 -28.93 15.34 21.82
N ALA A 480 -28.43 15.70 23.01
CA ALA A 480 -28.94 15.19 24.29
C ALA A 480 -30.42 15.49 24.58
N ARG A 481 -31.09 16.35 23.79
CA ARG A 481 -32.54 16.62 23.88
C ARG A 481 -33.36 15.80 22.89
N GLY A 482 -32.72 14.96 22.08
CA GLY A 482 -33.37 14.22 20.99
C GLY A 482 -33.65 15.05 19.74
N GLU A 483 -33.08 16.26 19.61
CA GLU A 483 -33.24 17.08 18.42
C GLU A 483 -32.23 16.65 17.35
N VAL A 484 -32.69 16.42 16.11
CA VAL A 484 -31.80 16.11 14.98
C VAL A 484 -30.98 17.34 14.64
N VAL A 485 -29.66 17.26 14.84
CA VAL A 485 -28.71 18.35 14.55
C VAL A 485 -27.98 18.15 13.23
N TRP A 486 -27.98 16.94 12.69
CA TRP A 486 -27.44 16.63 11.38
C TRP A 486 -28.05 15.34 10.83
N ARG A 487 -28.16 15.25 9.50
CA ARG A 487 -28.71 14.09 8.79
C ARG A 487 -27.88 13.80 7.55
N MET A 488 -27.42 12.56 7.42
CA MET A 488 -26.99 12.02 6.12
C MET A 488 -28.16 11.29 5.48
N HIS A 489 -28.29 11.46 4.17
CA HIS A 489 -29.09 10.58 3.33
C HIS A 489 -28.21 10.05 2.19
N ALA A 490 -28.13 8.73 2.06
CA ALA A 490 -27.44 8.07 0.97
C ALA A 490 -28.37 7.03 0.33
N ASP A 491 -28.68 7.26 -0.94
CA ASP A 491 -29.50 6.37 -1.75
C ASP A 491 -28.69 5.17 -2.26
N ASP A 492 -29.33 4.01 -2.34
CA ASP A 492 -28.84 2.83 -3.05
C ASP A 492 -27.44 2.31 -2.62
N LEU A 493 -27.12 2.35 -1.32
CA LEU A 493 -25.83 1.86 -0.83
C LEU A 493 -25.71 0.35 -1.03
N GLU A 494 -24.64 -0.08 -1.69
CA GLU A 494 -24.30 -1.51 -1.85
C GLU A 494 -23.92 -2.15 -0.50
N PRO A 495 -24.08 -3.47 -0.33
CA PRO A 495 -23.69 -4.15 0.91
C PRO A 495 -22.22 -3.96 1.30
N GLY A 496 -21.95 -3.80 2.59
CA GLY A 496 -20.64 -3.73 3.24
C GLY A 496 -20.42 -2.44 4.01
N VAL A 497 -19.16 -2.06 4.18
CA VAL A 497 -18.77 -0.91 5.00
C VAL A 497 -18.63 0.36 4.16
N HIS A 498 -19.08 1.49 4.71
CA HIS A 498 -19.05 2.81 4.08
C HIS A 498 -18.53 3.87 5.04
N GLN A 499 -17.81 4.85 4.51
CA GLN A 499 -17.43 6.05 5.25
C GLN A 499 -18.58 7.05 5.25
N VAL A 500 -18.87 7.60 6.42
CA VAL A 500 -19.75 8.76 6.60
C VAL A 500 -18.97 9.85 7.31
N VAL A 501 -19.12 11.10 6.88
CA VAL A 501 -18.44 12.24 7.50
C VAL A 501 -19.50 13.20 8.00
N TRP A 502 -19.50 13.46 9.31
CA TRP A 502 -20.32 14.51 9.91
C TRP A 502 -19.57 15.84 9.81
N ASP A 503 -19.95 16.63 8.81
CA ASP A 503 -19.40 17.95 8.45
C ASP A 503 -20.28 19.13 8.92
N GLY A 504 -21.30 18.84 9.74
CA GLY A 504 -22.13 19.84 10.40
C GLY A 504 -21.48 20.38 11.67
N PHE A 505 -22.11 21.41 12.26
CA PHE A 505 -21.66 21.98 13.52
C PHE A 505 -21.71 20.95 14.65
N SER A 506 -20.55 20.45 15.08
CA SER A 506 -20.40 19.56 16.22
C SER A 506 -19.84 20.38 17.41
N GLN A 507 -20.50 20.30 18.56
CA GLN A 507 -19.94 20.77 19.84
C GLN A 507 -19.54 19.58 20.69
N PRO A 508 -18.60 19.71 21.64
CA PRO A 508 -18.34 18.65 22.61
C PRO A 508 -19.63 18.28 23.36
N GLY A 509 -19.99 17.00 23.34
CA GLY A 509 -21.28 16.58 23.90
C GLY A 509 -21.60 15.11 23.66
N LEU A 510 -22.73 14.70 24.23
CA LEU A 510 -23.34 13.39 24.03
C LEU A 510 -24.31 13.48 22.86
N TYR A 511 -24.16 12.56 21.90
CA TYR A 511 -25.02 12.47 20.72
C TYR A 511 -25.49 11.04 20.53
N ASN A 512 -26.75 10.90 20.10
CA ASN A 512 -27.30 9.62 19.69
C ASN A 512 -27.30 9.57 18.16
N MET A 513 -26.74 8.50 17.62
CA MET A 513 -26.70 8.25 16.19
C MET A 513 -27.69 7.14 15.86
N TYR A 514 -28.60 7.41 14.92
CA TYR A 514 -29.57 6.44 14.45
C TYR A 514 -29.35 6.19 12.97
N VAL A 515 -29.16 4.92 12.62
CA VAL A 515 -29.18 4.47 11.23
C VAL A 515 -30.57 3.92 10.93
N LYS A 516 -31.23 4.47 9.91
CA LYS A 516 -32.56 4.02 9.44
C LYS A 516 -32.53 3.71 7.95
N GLY A 517 -33.36 2.77 7.50
CA GLY A 517 -33.55 2.46 6.09
C GLY A 517 -33.90 0.98 5.86
N MET A 518 -34.70 0.67 4.83
CA MET A 518 -35.03 -0.69 4.36
C MET A 518 -35.48 -1.73 5.42
N GLY A 519 -36.00 -1.30 6.59
CA GLY A 519 -36.65 -2.19 7.58
C GLY A 519 -35.87 -2.48 8.87
N TRP A 520 -34.78 -1.77 9.17
CA TRP A 520 -34.02 -1.91 10.43
C TRP A 520 -33.63 -0.57 11.07
N ASP A 521 -33.40 -0.60 12.39
CA ASP A 521 -32.90 0.51 13.20
C ASP A 521 -31.62 0.07 13.93
N ALA A 522 -30.52 0.81 13.77
CA ALA A 522 -29.34 0.68 14.63
C ALA A 522 -29.16 1.98 15.41
N GLU A 523 -29.11 1.90 16.74
CA GLU A 523 -28.92 3.04 17.63
C GLU A 523 -27.56 2.94 18.34
N ARG A 524 -26.85 4.05 18.41
CA ARG A 524 -25.63 4.14 19.21
C ARG A 524 -25.47 5.49 19.87
N GLU A 525 -25.27 5.45 21.18
CA GLU A 525 -24.88 6.60 21.97
C GLU A 525 -23.37 6.83 21.85
N MET A 526 -22.96 8.07 21.59
CA MET A 526 -21.58 8.47 21.39
C MET A 526 -21.23 9.77 22.10
N VAL A 527 -20.08 9.77 22.76
CA VAL A 527 -19.48 11.01 23.28
C VAL A 527 -18.53 11.56 22.22
N ILE A 528 -18.82 12.76 21.74
CA ILE A 528 -18.00 13.46 20.75
C ILE A 528 -17.21 14.54 21.48
N TYR A 529 -15.89 14.44 21.35
CA TYR A 529 -14.95 15.46 21.79
C TYR A 529 -14.40 16.10 20.53
N THR A 530 -14.94 17.27 20.15
CA THR A 530 -14.34 18.12 19.11
C THR A 530 -13.10 18.80 19.65
#